data_AF-A0A9D5IYM9-F1
#
_entry.id   AF-A0A9D5IYM9-F1
#
_cell.length_a   1.000
_cell.length_b   1.000
_cell.length_c   1.000
_cell.angle_alpha   90.00
_cell.angle_beta   90.00
_cell.angle_gamma   90.00
#
_symmetry.space_group_name_H-M   'P 1'
#
loop_
_entity.id
_entity.type
_entity.pdbx_description
1 polymer ?
#
loop_
_entity_poly.entity_id
_entity_poly.type
_entity_poly.pdbx_seq_one_letter_code
_entity_poly.pdbx_strand_id
1 'polypeptide(L)' 'MLEMRKDPVKVIRQVQSGRRMLLTYRGKPVMTLEPIVETRAAESDAFYRLADVAARNGKNLTNREMDKAIYGV' A
#
# COMPACT_ATOMS: atom_id res chain seq x y z
N MET A 1 6.55 17.65 -10.12
CA MET A 1 7.52 17.01 -11.05
C MET A 1 8.79 17.83 -11.24
N LEU A 2 8.71 19.16 -11.39
CA LEU A 2 9.91 19.98 -11.63
C LEU A 2 10.95 19.86 -10.50
N GLU A 3 10.54 20.05 -9.25
CA GLU A 3 11.45 19.95 -8.08
C GLU A 3 12.08 18.56 -7.95
N MET A 4 11.29 17.50 -8.11
CA MET A 4 11.80 16.11 -8.10
C MET A 4 12.81 15.84 -9.20
N ARG A 5 12.66 16.47 -10.38
CA ARG A 5 13.62 16.32 -11.48
C ARG A 5 14.89 17.15 -11.25
N LYS A 6 14.77 18.34 -10.65
CA LYS A 6 15.89 19.27 -10.42
C LYS A 6 16.79 18.81 -9.27
N ASP A 7 16.20 18.33 -8.18
CA ASP A 7 16.93 17.90 -6.98
C ASP A 7 16.20 16.73 -6.28
N PRO A 8 16.31 15.51 -6.83
CA PRO A 8 15.63 14.34 -6.26
C PRO A 8 16.13 14.01 -4.85
N VAL A 9 17.41 14.25 -4.55
CA VAL A 9 18.02 13.92 -3.26
C VAL A 9 17.40 14.76 -2.15
N LYS A 10 17.22 16.07 -2.37
CA LYS A 10 16.56 16.95 -1.41
C LYS A 10 15.11 16.54 -1.15
N VAL A 11 14.36 16.19 -2.21
CA VAL A 11 12.97 15.73 -2.07
C VAL A 11 12.92 14.43 -1.26
N ILE A 12 13.77 13.45 -1.56
CA ILE A 12 13.84 12.18 -0.82
C ILE A 12 14.17 12.43 0.66
N ARG A 13 15.15 13.29 0.96
CA ARG A 13 15.49 13.64 2.37
C ARG A 13 14.31 14.27 3.12
N GLN A 14 13.52 15.12 2.46
CA GLN A 14 12.32 15.72 3.07
C GLN A 14 11.24 14.66 3.34
N VAL A 15 11.04 13.73 2.41
CA VAL A 15 10.09 12.63 2.62
C VAL A 15 10.54 11.74 3.77
N GLN A 16 11.83 11.37 3.81
CA GLN A 16 12.43 10.58 4.89
C GLN A 16 12.38 11.27 6.26
N SER A 17 12.35 12.60 6.31
CA SER A 17 12.16 13.34 7.58
C SER A 17 10.70 13.34 8.07
N GLY A 18 9.83 12.51 7.48
CA GLY A 18 8.43 12.38 7.88
C GLY A 18 7.46 13.29 7.11
N ARG A 19 7.92 14.09 6.13
CA ARG A 19 7.00 14.97 5.38
C ARG A 19 6.32 14.22 4.23
N ARG A 20 4.98 14.25 4.23
CA ARG A 20 4.18 13.89 3.06
C ARG A 20 4.27 15.00 2.02
N MET A 21 4.46 14.63 0.74
CA MET A 21 4.59 15.59 -0.36
C MET A 21 3.68 15.22 -1.53
N LEU A 22 2.96 16.20 -2.09
CA LEU A 22 2.13 16.03 -3.28
C LEU A 22 2.94 16.43 -4.53
N LEU A 23 3.15 15.47 -5.43
CA LEU A 23 3.74 15.73 -6.73
C LEU A 23 2.67 16.19 -7.71
N THR A 24 2.92 17.34 -8.33
CA THR A 24 2.07 17.89 -9.38
C THR A 24 2.76 17.90 -10.74
N TYR A 25 1.98 17.80 -11.80
CA TYR A 25 2.40 18.06 -13.18
C TYR A 25 1.42 19.07 -13.80
N ARG A 26 1.95 20.22 -14.25
CA ARG A 26 1.13 21.35 -14.77
C ARG A 26 -0.03 21.72 -13.83
N GLY A 27 0.26 21.83 -12.53
CA GLY A 27 -0.72 22.16 -11.48
C GLY A 27 -1.65 21.01 -11.08
N LYS A 28 -1.67 19.88 -11.81
CA LYS A 28 -2.52 18.74 -11.48
C LYS A 28 -1.78 17.76 -10.56
N PRO A 29 -2.40 17.27 -9.48
CA PRO A 29 -1.83 16.21 -8.65
C PRO A 29 -1.68 14.93 -9.47
N VAL A 30 -0.54 14.27 -9.35
CA VAL A 30 -0.25 13.01 -10.07
C VAL A 30 0.21 11.89 -9.15
N MET A 31 0.79 12.20 -8.00
CA MET A 31 1.32 11.21 -7.06
C MET A 31 1.52 11.84 -5.68
N THR A 32 1.46 11.03 -4.62
CA THR A 32 1.89 11.40 -3.28
C THR A 32 3.15 10.64 -2.92
N LEU A 33 4.12 11.32 -2.32
CA LEU A 33 5.27 10.71 -1.66
C LEU A 33 5.05 10.73 -0.15
N GLU A 34 5.21 9.59 0.50
CA GLU A 34 5.06 9.43 1.94
C GLU A 34 6.29 8.72 2.52
N PRO A 35 6.68 9.04 3.77
CA PRO A 35 7.72 8.30 4.47
C PRO A 35 7.31 6.83 4.58
N ILE A 36 8.27 5.94 4.33
CA ILE A 36 8.11 4.52 4.67
C ILE A 36 8.28 4.42 6.18
N VAL A 37 7.20 4.09 6.87
CA VAL A 37 7.25 3.73 8.28
C VAL A 37 7.48 2.24 8.33
N GLU A 38 8.68 1.82 8.74
CA GLU A 38 8.96 0.42 9.04
C GLU A 38 8.10 -0.02 10.22
N THR A 39 6.91 -0.51 9.89
CA THR A 39 6.05 -1.17 10.85
C THR A 39 6.43 -2.64 10.78
N ARG A 40 7.18 -3.13 11.77
CA ARG A 40 7.31 -4.58 11.93
C ARG A 40 5.91 -5.09 12.25
N ALA A 41 5.39 -5.94 11.37
CA ALA A 41 4.19 -6.68 11.68
C ALA A 41 4.42 -7.43 12.99
N ALA A 42 3.47 -7.34 13.92
CA ALA A 42 3.60 -8.04 15.18
C ALA A 42 3.64 -9.55 14.90
N GLU A 43 4.43 -10.31 15.66
CA GLU A 43 4.43 -11.78 15.55
C GLU A 43 3.03 -12.36 15.82
N SER A 44 2.22 -11.64 16.60
CA SER A 44 0.82 -11.96 16.89
C SER A 44 -0.18 -11.48 15.83
N ASP A 45 0.28 -10.92 14.69
CA ASP A 45 -0.62 -10.46 13.63
C ASP A 45 -1.47 -11.63 13.12
N ALA A 46 -2.79 -11.44 13.14
CA ALA A 46 -3.76 -12.44 12.70
C ALA A 46 -3.54 -12.84 11.23
N PHE A 47 -2.95 -11.96 10.42
CA PHE A 47 -2.56 -12.25 9.04
C PHE A 47 -1.59 -13.44 8.96
N TYR A 48 -0.61 -13.53 9.87
CA TYR A 48 0.33 -14.67 9.88
C TYR A 48 -0.32 -15.98 10.32
N ARG A 49 -1.45 -15.90 11.03
CA ARG A 49 -2.24 -17.07 11.45
C ARG A 49 -3.27 -17.51 10.42
N LEU A 50 -3.36 -16.84 9.27
CA LEU A 50 -4.31 -17.20 8.22
C LEU A 50 -4.16 -18.66 7.76
N ALA A 51 -2.94 -19.19 7.74
CA ALA A 51 -2.69 -20.58 7.40
C ALA A 51 -3.27 -21.58 8.43
N ASP A 52 -3.38 -21.17 9.69
CA ASP A 52 -3.93 -22.02 10.76
C ASP A 52 -5.46 -22.11 10.70
N VAL A 53 -6.12 -21.03 10.27
CA VAL A 53 -7.59 -20.96 10.12
C VAL A 53 -8.07 -21.32 8.72
N ALA A 54 -7.19 -21.32 7.72
CA ALA A 54 -7.54 -21.75 6.37
C ALA A 54 -7.88 -23.24 6.36
N ALA A 55 -9.06 -23.58 5.82
CA ALA A 55 -9.43 -24.95 5.61
C ALA A 55 -8.42 -25.61 4.66
N ARG A 56 -7.76 -26.69 5.11
CA ARG A 56 -6.76 -27.45 4.32
C ARG A 56 -7.29 -28.00 2.99
N ASN A 57 -8.62 -28.02 2.83
CA ASN A 57 -9.33 -28.65 1.71
C ASN A 57 -10.21 -27.63 0.98
N GLY A 58 -9.97 -26.32 1.18
CA GLY A 58 -10.76 -25.27 0.54
C GLY A 58 -10.71 -25.41 -0.99
N LYS A 59 -11.88 -25.50 -1.63
CA LYS A 59 -11.95 -25.40 -3.09
C LYS A 59 -11.63 -23.97 -3.49
N ASN A 60 -10.90 -23.81 -4.59
CA ASN A 60 -10.71 -22.51 -5.22
C ASN A 60 -12.08 -21.96 -5.62
N LEU A 61 -12.39 -20.74 -5.16
CA LEU A 61 -13.57 -20.03 -5.60
C LEU A 61 -13.37 -19.50 -7.00
N THR A 62 -14.43 -19.54 -7.81
CA THR A 62 -14.49 -18.79 -9.05
C THR A 62 -14.62 -17.30 -8.76
N ASN A 63 -14.24 -16.44 -9.72
CA ASN A 63 -14.40 -14.99 -9.58
C ASN A 63 -15.83 -14.60 -9.18
N ARG A 64 -16.84 -15.24 -9.78
CA ARG A 64 -18.25 -14.99 -9.46
C ARG A 64 -18.60 -15.34 -8.02
N GLU A 65 -18.04 -16.41 -7.47
CA GLU A 65 -18.27 -16.79 -6.07
C GLU A 65 -17.54 -15.86 -5.10
N MET A 66 -16.34 -15.38 -5.47
CA MET A 66 -15.63 -14.36 -4.71
C MET A 66 -16.40 -13.03 -4.71
N ASP A 67 -16.90 -12.61 -5.86
CA ASP A 67 -17.66 -11.36 -5.99
C ASP A 67 -18.93 -11.39 -5.14
N LYS A 68 -19.66 -12.51 -5.18
CA LYS A 68 -20.84 -12.71 -4.33
C LYS A 68 -20.51 -12.70 -2.84
N ALA A 69 -19.37 -13.28 -2.44
CA ALA A 69 -18.97 -13.34 -1.03
C ALA A 69 -18.45 -11.98 -0.50
N ILE A 70 -17.73 -11.22 -1.31
CA ILE A 70 -17.08 -9.96 -0.90
C ILE A 70 -18.00 -8.76 -1.09
N TYR A 71 -18.71 -8.71 -2.22
CA TYR A 71 -19.51 -7.55 -2.64
C TYR A 71 -21.02 -7.80 -2.59
N GLY A 72 -21.46 -9.05 -2.42
CA GLY A 72 -22.88 -9.40 -2.32
C GLY A 72 -23.64 -9.36 -3.65
N VAL A 73 -22.93 -9.30 -4.79
CA VAL A 73 -23.48 -9.19 -6.16
C VAL A 73 -23.20 -10.42 -7.01
#